data_AF-A0A1W6L4V8-F1
#
_entry.id   AF-A0A1W6L4V8-F1
#
_cell.length_a   1.000
_cell.length_b   1.000
_cell.length_c   1.000
_cell.angle_alpha   90.00
_cell.angle_beta   90.00
_cell.angle_gamma   90.00
#
_symmetry.space_group_name_H-M   'P 1'
#
loop_
_entity.id
_entity.type
_entity.pdbx_description
1 polymer ?
#
loop_
_entity_poly.entity_id
_entity_poly.type
_entity_poly.pdbx_seq_one_letter_code
_entity_poly.pdbx_strand_id
1 'polypeptide(L)'
;MSPTSPATPGRLERLGNFLQHDPDNATLLRDYAVEASRTGEHHAAAAALARLAERGQATLDDHLAWAQALRRDGRNDEALQVLGGAERRWPGDPWVAYETASCHFADRAFDRAFDALRDPSPQDPAGAEVDALRIRLLHHLGRMDEAAAIADRFQASPHPAISRAAVPVWMDLGRFDEALGHARALAGTVPEGETPPYEACEALASQALDQGDPAGAQPWLRAALSVRRDDGRVWVLAGLTSLAIDDTASAIDAFERAVALMPGHAGSHLALGWAFLATQRLPEAGAAFAAGADADPSFAETHGSLAVLAAMQGRTAEARELIRKAQRLDRQSASALWAAHLLDGGDVSQVSRLAARVIGRARTQRQSTSPDSSSGRNPS
;
A
#
# COMPACT_ATOMS: atom_id res chain seq x y z
N MET A 1 -3.21 53.84 12.07
CA MET A 1 -2.23 52.74 11.95
C MET A 1 -2.25 51.96 13.24
N SER A 2 -3.03 50.88 13.29
CA SER A 2 -3.03 49.99 14.46
C SER A 2 -1.74 49.16 14.42
N PRO A 3 -0.99 49.04 15.54
CA PRO A 3 0.19 48.20 15.57
C PRO A 3 -0.27 46.73 15.51
N THR A 4 0.15 46.03 14.47
CA THR A 4 0.09 44.58 14.40
C THR A 4 0.93 44.03 15.54
N SER A 5 0.29 43.39 16.53
CA SER A 5 0.99 42.60 17.53
C SER A 5 1.89 41.57 16.83
N PRO A 6 3.15 41.38 17.23
CA PRO A 6 3.98 40.34 16.66
C PRO A 6 3.32 38.99 16.94
N ALA A 7 3.20 38.16 15.90
CA ALA A 7 2.71 36.79 16.03
C ALA A 7 3.55 36.07 17.08
N THR A 8 2.90 35.37 18.02
CA THR A 8 3.61 34.59 19.04
C THR A 8 4.45 33.51 18.35
N PRO A 9 5.77 33.47 18.57
CA PRO A 9 6.64 32.48 17.92
C PRO A 9 6.20 31.07 18.28
N GLY A 10 6.31 30.16 17.30
CA GLY A 10 5.97 28.75 17.47
C GLY A 10 6.76 28.12 18.61
N ARG A 11 6.26 27.02 19.20
CA ARG A 11 6.94 26.36 20.33
C ARG A 11 8.39 26.00 20.00
N LEU A 12 8.65 25.50 18.79
CA LEU A 12 9.99 25.17 18.29
C LEU A 12 10.94 26.38 18.32
N GLU A 13 10.49 27.53 17.80
CA GLU A 13 11.28 28.76 17.74
C GLU A 13 11.61 29.28 19.14
N ARG A 14 10.64 29.22 20.07
CA ARG A 14 10.88 29.58 21.48
C ARG A 14 11.92 28.68 22.14
N LEU A 15 11.83 27.36 21.94
CA LEU A 15 12.82 26.41 22.45
C LEU A 15 14.20 26.66 21.84
N GLY A 16 14.27 26.95 20.54
CA GLY A 16 15.51 27.35 19.86
C GLY A 16 16.14 28.61 20.46
N ASN A 17 15.33 29.62 20.76
CA ASN A 17 15.82 30.85 21.41
C ASN A 17 16.37 30.58 22.81
N PHE A 18 15.74 29.71 23.60
CA PHE A 18 16.29 29.31 24.90
C PHE A 18 17.62 28.57 24.75
N LEU A 19 17.74 27.69 23.76
CA LEU A 19 19.00 27.01 23.44
C LEU A 19 20.10 27.94 22.91
N GLN A 20 19.79 29.14 22.42
CA GLN A 20 20.86 30.12 22.11
C GLN A 20 21.52 30.67 23.39
N HIS A 21 20.76 30.73 24.50
CA HIS A 21 21.22 31.28 25.77
C HIS A 21 21.78 30.20 26.70
N ASP A 22 21.19 29.00 26.64
CA ASP A 22 21.63 27.81 27.38
C ASP A 22 21.76 26.63 26.40
N PRO A 23 22.80 26.63 25.55
CA PRO A 23 22.97 25.65 24.47
C PRO A 23 22.99 24.21 24.93
N ASP A 24 23.38 23.99 26.17
CA ASP A 24 23.82 22.70 26.65
C ASP A 24 22.84 22.06 27.63
N ASN A 25 21.68 22.70 27.80
CA ASN A 25 20.63 22.24 28.66
C ASN A 25 20.00 20.96 28.13
N ALA A 26 20.21 19.86 28.83
CA ALA A 26 19.76 18.55 28.38
C ALA A 26 18.23 18.46 28.23
N THR A 27 17.48 19.11 29.11
CA THR A 27 16.02 19.13 29.06
C THR A 27 15.53 19.94 27.86
N LEU A 28 16.11 21.12 27.62
CA LEU A 28 15.75 21.93 26.45
C LEU A 28 16.11 21.24 25.14
N LEU A 29 17.24 20.53 25.07
CA LEU A 29 17.63 19.77 23.87
C LEU A 29 16.62 18.64 23.58
N ARG A 30 16.14 17.92 24.60
CA ARG A 30 15.10 16.90 24.44
C ARG A 30 13.77 17.48 23.98
N ASP A 31 13.30 18.53 24.66
CA ASP A 31 12.04 19.19 24.31
C ASP A 31 12.09 19.77 22.90
N TYR A 32 13.23 20.35 22.51
CA TYR A 32 13.46 20.85 21.17
C TYR A 32 13.45 19.72 20.14
N ALA A 33 14.13 18.59 20.41
CA ALA A 33 14.16 17.45 19.50
C ALA A 33 12.78 16.82 19.27
N VAL A 34 11.96 16.71 20.32
CA VAL A 34 10.58 16.23 20.23
C VAL A 34 9.73 17.17 19.38
N GLU A 35 9.80 18.47 19.65
CA GLU A 35 9.03 19.47 18.91
C GLU A 35 9.49 19.61 17.45
N ALA A 36 10.79 19.52 17.19
CA ALA A 36 11.38 19.50 15.85
C ALA A 36 10.90 18.28 15.07
N SER A 37 10.92 17.10 15.68
CA SER A 37 10.41 15.87 15.05
C SER A 37 8.92 15.96 14.72
N ARG A 38 8.12 16.55 15.62
CA ARG A 38 6.67 16.75 15.42
C ARG A 38 6.36 17.72 14.27
N THR A 39 7.23 18.69 14.03
CA THR A 39 7.07 19.72 12.99
C THR A 39 7.75 19.35 11.66
N GLY A 40 8.42 18.19 11.59
CA GLY A 40 9.10 17.70 10.39
C GLY A 40 10.55 18.20 10.22
N GLU A 41 11.06 18.96 11.19
CA GLU A 41 12.43 19.48 11.22
C GLU A 41 13.42 18.40 11.71
N HIS A 42 13.46 17.27 11.00
CA HIS A 42 14.20 16.07 11.39
C HIS A 42 15.71 16.29 11.50
N HIS A 43 16.28 17.12 10.63
CA HIS A 43 17.66 17.56 10.72
C HIS A 43 17.98 18.23 12.06
N ALA A 44 17.12 19.17 12.49
CA ALA A 44 17.29 19.91 13.73
C ALA A 44 17.10 19.01 14.96
N ALA A 45 16.16 18.08 14.90
CA ALA A 45 15.97 17.06 15.94
C ALA A 45 17.23 16.20 16.11
N ALA A 46 17.78 15.69 14.99
CA ALA A 46 19.00 14.88 15.01
C ALA A 46 20.21 15.66 15.55
N ALA A 47 20.36 16.94 15.19
CA ALA A 47 21.43 17.78 15.70
C ALA A 47 21.34 18.02 17.22
N ALA A 48 20.13 18.23 17.76
CA ALA A 48 19.94 18.39 19.19
C ALA A 48 20.27 17.10 19.98
N LEU A 49 19.87 15.95 19.46
CA LEU A 49 20.14 14.64 20.07
C LEU A 49 21.62 14.24 19.98
N ALA A 50 22.30 14.56 18.87
CA ALA A 50 23.74 14.38 18.74
C ALA A 50 24.50 15.15 19.84
N ARG A 51 24.11 16.39 20.12
CA ARG A 51 24.72 17.22 21.17
C ARG A 51 24.50 16.66 22.58
N LEU A 52 23.35 16.03 22.83
CA LEU A 52 23.09 15.27 24.06
C LEU A 52 24.01 14.06 24.19
N ALA A 53 24.21 13.33 23.10
CA ALA A 53 25.05 12.13 23.07
C ALA A 53 26.54 12.44 23.24
N GLU A 54 27.06 13.48 22.59
CA GLU A 54 28.46 13.93 22.72
C GLU A 54 28.86 14.26 24.17
N ARG A 55 27.87 14.64 24.99
CA ARG A 55 28.05 14.98 26.41
C ARG A 55 27.90 13.79 27.35
N GLY A 56 27.58 12.61 26.81
CA GLY A 56 27.28 11.42 27.60
C GLY A 56 25.98 11.55 28.42
N GLN A 57 25.09 12.46 28.03
CA GLN A 57 23.82 12.73 28.73
C GLN A 57 22.62 12.04 28.08
N ALA A 58 22.80 11.42 26.92
CA ALA A 58 21.75 10.72 26.18
C ALA A 58 21.39 9.36 26.81
N THR A 59 20.10 9.13 26.99
CA THR A 59 19.51 7.84 27.37
C THR A 59 19.39 6.91 26.15
N LEU A 60 18.91 5.69 26.35
CA LEU A 60 18.55 4.80 25.23
C LEU A 60 17.47 5.45 24.35
N ASP A 61 16.39 5.96 24.96
CA ASP A 61 15.30 6.63 24.24
C ASP A 61 15.81 7.80 23.38
N ASP A 62 16.78 8.57 23.89
CA ASP A 62 17.40 9.65 23.11
C ASP A 62 18.16 9.10 21.89
N HIS A 63 18.86 7.96 21.99
CA HIS A 63 19.55 7.33 20.85
C HIS A 63 18.55 6.75 19.83
N LEU A 64 17.45 6.15 20.31
CA LEU A 64 16.39 5.64 19.43
C LEU A 64 15.71 6.80 18.68
N ALA A 65 15.35 7.88 19.38
CA ALA A 65 14.83 9.09 18.77
C ALA A 65 15.82 9.72 17.79
N TRP A 66 17.12 9.65 18.09
CA TRP A 66 18.17 10.19 17.22
C TRP A 66 18.25 9.40 15.90
N ALA A 67 18.28 8.08 15.99
CA ALA A 67 18.27 7.21 14.82
C ALA A 67 16.99 7.40 13.98
N GLN A 68 15.82 7.53 14.63
CA GLN A 68 14.56 7.83 13.95
C GLN A 68 14.62 9.17 13.20
N ALA A 69 15.13 10.23 13.84
CA ALA A 69 15.28 11.54 13.23
C ALA A 69 16.23 11.50 12.02
N LEU A 70 17.39 10.84 12.15
CA LEU A 70 18.35 10.66 11.05
C LEU A 70 17.74 9.90 9.87
N ARG A 71 17.01 8.81 10.12
CA ARG A 71 16.33 8.04 9.08
C ARG A 71 15.26 8.87 8.36
N ARG A 72 14.50 9.68 9.09
CA ARG A 72 13.50 10.60 8.51
C ARG A 72 14.13 11.75 7.72
N ASP A 73 15.34 12.16 8.08
CA ASP A 73 16.17 13.12 7.35
C ASP A 73 16.88 12.50 6.12
N GLY A 74 16.71 11.18 5.87
CA GLY A 74 17.35 10.46 4.77
C GLY A 74 18.81 10.04 5.03
N ARG A 75 19.32 10.23 6.25
CA ARG A 75 20.69 9.91 6.67
C ARG A 75 20.77 8.53 7.32
N ASN A 76 20.36 7.52 6.55
CA ASN A 76 20.14 6.16 7.09
C ASN A 76 21.43 5.48 7.57
N ASP A 77 22.56 5.70 6.88
CA ASP A 77 23.87 5.18 7.29
C ASP A 77 24.30 5.72 8.67
N GLU A 78 24.03 6.99 8.94
CA GLU A 78 24.32 7.60 10.25
C GLU A 78 23.38 7.06 11.33
N ALA A 79 22.10 6.82 11.00
CA ALA A 79 21.16 6.18 11.91
C ALA A 79 21.67 4.78 12.32
N LEU A 80 22.15 3.98 11.38
CA LEU A 80 22.76 2.67 11.64
C LEU A 80 24.03 2.77 12.51
N GLN A 81 24.84 3.81 12.33
CA GLN A 81 26.01 4.04 13.20
C GLN A 81 25.59 4.34 14.65
N VAL A 82 24.57 5.19 14.84
CA VAL A 82 24.00 5.50 16.16
C VAL A 82 23.46 4.23 16.82
N LEU A 83 22.69 3.43 16.07
CA LEU A 83 22.11 2.17 16.56
C LEU A 83 23.17 1.12 16.88
N GLY A 84 24.24 1.00 16.08
CA GLY A 84 25.38 0.15 16.40
C GLY A 84 26.11 0.59 17.67
N GLY A 85 26.15 1.90 17.94
CA GLY A 85 26.60 2.45 19.22
C GLY A 85 25.68 2.10 20.37
N ALA A 86 24.37 2.23 20.17
CA ALA A 86 23.35 1.88 21.15
C ALA A 86 23.41 0.38 21.51
N GLU A 87 23.52 -0.52 20.53
CA GLU A 87 23.63 -1.97 20.77
C GLU A 87 24.87 -2.34 21.59
N ARG A 88 25.99 -1.63 21.42
CA ARG A 88 27.19 -1.85 22.26
C ARG A 88 26.97 -1.43 23.72
N ARG A 89 26.13 -0.43 23.96
CA ARG A 89 25.87 0.15 25.29
C ARG A 89 24.68 -0.51 26.00
N TRP A 90 23.69 -0.95 25.22
CA TRP A 90 22.46 -1.62 25.64
C TRP A 90 22.25 -2.89 24.80
N PRO A 91 23.11 -3.91 24.98
CA PRO A 91 23.05 -5.12 24.16
C PRO A 91 21.76 -5.89 24.38
N GLY A 92 21.18 -6.40 23.29
CA GLY A 92 19.98 -7.23 23.36
C GLY A 92 18.66 -6.46 23.46
N ASP A 93 18.67 -5.13 23.44
CA ASP A 93 17.45 -4.33 23.52
C ASP A 93 16.55 -4.52 22.27
N PRO A 94 15.22 -4.76 22.44
CA PRO A 94 14.32 -5.03 21.32
C PRO A 94 14.05 -3.78 20.46
N TRP A 95 14.07 -2.58 21.04
CA TRP A 95 13.85 -1.33 20.28
C TRP A 95 15.05 -0.96 19.43
N VAL A 96 16.28 -1.26 19.90
CA VAL A 96 17.48 -1.11 19.08
C VAL A 96 17.42 -2.01 17.85
N ALA A 97 17.02 -3.28 18.03
CA ALA A 97 16.81 -4.21 16.92
C ALA A 97 15.69 -3.75 15.98
N TYR A 98 14.57 -3.27 16.53
CA TYR A 98 13.45 -2.72 15.77
C TYR A 98 13.84 -1.52 14.90
N GLU A 99 14.56 -0.55 15.45
CA GLU A 99 15.00 0.62 14.69
C GLU A 99 16.07 0.25 13.66
N THR A 100 16.93 -0.72 13.95
CA THR A 100 17.92 -1.26 12.98
C THR A 100 17.20 -1.90 11.80
N ALA A 101 16.20 -2.75 12.07
CA ALA A 101 15.35 -3.34 11.05
C ALA A 101 14.58 -2.28 10.27
N SER A 102 14.09 -1.22 10.93
CA SER A 102 13.40 -0.10 10.27
C SER A 102 14.30 0.69 9.33
N CYS A 103 15.59 0.84 9.65
CA CYS A 103 16.58 1.42 8.75
C CYS A 103 16.77 0.53 7.50
N HIS A 104 16.98 -0.77 7.68
CA HIS A 104 17.10 -1.70 6.55
C HIS A 104 15.83 -1.79 5.71
N PHE A 105 14.65 -1.69 6.32
CA PHE A 105 13.37 -1.61 5.62
C PHE A 105 13.31 -0.38 4.71
N ALA A 106 13.75 0.79 5.20
CA ALA A 106 13.79 2.02 4.41
C ALA A 106 14.72 1.90 3.18
N ASP A 107 15.83 1.18 3.31
CA ASP A 107 16.75 0.87 2.21
C ASP A 107 16.24 -0.26 1.29
N ARG A 108 15.04 -0.81 1.55
CA ARG A 108 14.48 -1.98 0.87
C ARG A 108 15.34 -3.24 0.98
N ALA A 109 16.22 -3.31 1.98
CA ALA A 109 17.02 -4.48 2.31
C ALA A 109 16.20 -5.44 3.21
N PHE A 110 15.11 -5.99 2.67
CA PHE A 110 14.10 -6.71 3.44
C PHE A 110 14.63 -7.94 4.17
N ASP A 111 15.55 -8.71 3.57
CA ASP A 111 16.17 -9.85 4.24
C ASP A 111 16.98 -9.41 5.47
N ARG A 112 17.83 -8.37 5.31
CA ARG A 112 18.61 -7.82 6.43
C ARG A 112 17.72 -7.23 7.51
N ALA A 113 16.63 -6.58 7.12
CA ALA A 113 15.66 -6.05 8.07
C ALA A 113 14.97 -7.17 8.86
N PHE A 114 14.62 -8.27 8.20
CA PHE A 114 14.03 -9.44 8.84
C PHE A 114 15.01 -10.12 9.81
N ASP A 115 16.26 -10.31 9.39
CA ASP A 115 17.31 -10.93 10.22
C ASP A 115 17.69 -10.06 11.43
N ALA A 116 17.54 -8.74 11.33
CA ALA A 116 17.80 -7.81 12.43
C ALA A 116 16.70 -7.86 13.51
N LEU A 117 15.49 -8.31 13.19
CA LEU A 117 14.39 -8.39 14.16
C LEU A 117 14.63 -9.51 15.18
N ARG A 118 14.34 -9.18 16.43
CA ARG A 118 14.32 -10.14 17.55
C ARG A 118 12.88 -10.55 17.83
N ASP A 119 12.69 -11.80 18.26
CA ASP A 119 11.37 -12.23 18.73
C ASP A 119 10.98 -11.45 19.99
N PRO A 120 9.81 -10.79 19.99
CA PRO A 120 9.37 -10.08 21.17
C PRO A 120 9.06 -11.07 22.29
N SER A 121 9.48 -10.75 23.51
CA SER A 121 9.03 -11.48 24.69
C SER A 121 7.51 -11.30 24.86
N PRO A 122 6.76 -12.29 25.38
CA PRO A 122 5.34 -12.13 25.69
C PRO A 122 5.01 -10.95 26.63
N GLN A 123 6.00 -10.42 27.33
CA GLN A 123 5.89 -9.30 28.28
C GLN A 123 6.37 -7.98 27.66
N ASP A 124 6.83 -7.97 26.41
CA ASP A 124 7.42 -6.82 25.76
C ASP A 124 6.33 -5.80 25.36
N PRO A 125 6.35 -4.57 25.92
CA PRO A 125 5.42 -3.51 25.52
C PRO A 125 5.51 -3.15 24.04
N ALA A 126 6.65 -3.42 23.38
CA ALA A 126 6.92 -3.17 21.96
C ALA A 126 6.49 -4.32 21.04
N GLY A 127 5.98 -5.42 21.61
CA GLY A 127 5.83 -6.66 20.86
C GLY A 127 4.92 -6.53 19.64
N ALA A 128 3.88 -5.69 19.74
CA ALA A 128 2.96 -5.46 18.63
C ALA A 128 3.58 -4.63 17.50
N GLU A 129 4.47 -3.67 17.80
CA GLU A 129 5.20 -2.87 16.82
C GLU A 129 6.22 -3.71 16.06
N VAL A 130 6.95 -4.57 16.79
CA VAL A 130 7.90 -5.54 16.21
C VAL A 130 7.17 -6.51 15.29
N ASP A 131 6.07 -7.11 15.74
CA ASP A 131 5.26 -8.01 14.93
C ASP A 131 4.64 -7.29 13.72
N ALA A 132 4.23 -6.04 13.86
CA ALA A 132 3.70 -5.25 12.73
C ALA A 132 4.77 -5.02 11.66
N LEU A 133 6.01 -4.68 12.04
CA LEU A 133 7.12 -4.56 11.10
C LEU A 133 7.47 -5.92 10.47
N ARG A 134 7.42 -7.00 11.25
CA ARG A 134 7.62 -8.36 10.75
C ARG A 134 6.59 -8.78 9.71
N ILE A 135 5.30 -8.49 9.95
CA ILE A 135 4.22 -8.71 8.97
C ILE A 135 4.53 -7.99 7.66
N ARG A 136 4.92 -6.71 7.72
CA ARG A 136 5.28 -5.93 6.52
C ARG A 136 6.49 -6.51 5.78
N LEU A 137 7.50 -6.97 6.50
CA LEU A 137 8.68 -7.61 5.92
C LEU A 137 8.33 -8.92 5.23
N LEU A 138 7.58 -9.79 5.90
CA LEU A 138 7.11 -11.05 5.33
C LEU A 138 6.24 -10.82 4.09
N HIS A 139 5.40 -9.78 4.09
CA HIS A 139 4.62 -9.36 2.93
C HIS A 139 5.53 -8.99 1.75
N HIS A 140 6.56 -8.15 1.96
CA HIS A 140 7.53 -7.80 0.93
C HIS A 140 8.38 -8.98 0.45
N LEU A 141 8.64 -9.96 1.31
CA LEU A 141 9.36 -11.20 1.00
C LEU A 141 8.45 -12.26 0.34
N GLY A 142 7.16 -11.97 0.13
CA GLY A 142 6.19 -12.91 -0.45
C GLY A 142 5.76 -14.06 0.48
N ARG A 143 6.18 -14.03 1.75
CA ARG A 143 5.87 -15.04 2.79
C ARG A 143 4.55 -14.71 3.48
N MET A 144 3.48 -14.58 2.68
CA MET A 144 2.19 -14.03 3.14
C MET A 144 1.47 -14.92 4.17
N ASP A 145 1.60 -16.24 4.07
CA ASP A 145 1.00 -17.17 5.05
C ASP A 145 1.61 -16.99 6.44
N GLU A 146 2.92 -16.78 6.53
CA GLU A 146 3.60 -16.51 7.80
C GLU A 146 3.20 -15.15 8.36
N ALA A 147 3.05 -14.14 7.50
CA ALA A 147 2.56 -12.82 7.90
C ALA A 147 1.14 -12.91 8.47
N ALA A 148 0.26 -13.66 7.81
CA ALA A 148 -1.11 -13.88 8.27
C ALA A 148 -1.16 -14.65 9.60
N ALA A 149 -0.30 -15.66 9.78
CA ALA A 149 -0.22 -16.41 11.03
C ALA A 149 0.14 -15.52 12.24
N ILE A 150 1.01 -14.53 12.05
CA ILE A 150 1.31 -13.53 13.10
C ILE A 150 0.06 -12.69 13.39
N ALA A 151 -0.59 -12.17 12.34
CA ALA A 151 -1.77 -11.33 12.47
C ALA A 151 -2.94 -12.06 13.15
N ASP A 152 -3.10 -13.35 12.90
CA ASP A 152 -4.17 -14.18 13.44
C ASP A 152 -4.12 -14.28 14.98
N ARG A 153 -2.92 -14.14 15.58
CA ARG A 153 -2.74 -14.09 17.04
C ARG A 153 -3.45 -12.89 17.69
N PHE A 154 -3.72 -11.83 16.92
CA PHE A 154 -4.31 -10.58 17.40
C PHE A 154 -5.80 -10.46 17.06
N GLN A 155 -6.44 -11.46 16.45
CA GLN A 155 -7.88 -11.36 16.10
C GLN A 155 -8.78 -11.18 17.32
N ALA A 156 -8.51 -11.89 18.42
CA ALA A 156 -9.30 -11.79 19.64
C ALA A 156 -9.12 -10.45 20.38
N SER A 157 -8.01 -9.75 20.13
CA SER A 157 -7.71 -8.44 20.72
C SER A 157 -6.95 -7.60 19.69
N PRO A 158 -7.67 -6.98 18.74
CA PRO A 158 -7.06 -6.23 17.66
C PRO A 158 -6.17 -5.09 18.15
N HIS A 159 -4.92 -5.07 17.68
CA HIS A 159 -4.00 -3.95 17.90
C HIS A 159 -3.93 -3.06 16.65
N PRO A 160 -3.93 -1.72 16.76
CA PRO A 160 -3.89 -0.84 15.59
C PRO A 160 -2.66 -1.05 14.71
N ALA A 161 -1.46 -1.19 15.29
CA ALA A 161 -0.23 -1.42 14.52
C ALA A 161 -0.29 -2.72 13.69
N ILE A 162 -0.78 -3.80 14.31
CA ILE A 162 -0.97 -5.10 13.67
C ILE A 162 -2.02 -5.01 12.57
N SER A 163 -3.18 -4.42 12.87
CA SER A 163 -4.28 -4.25 11.91
C SER A 163 -3.81 -3.51 10.66
N ARG A 164 -3.03 -2.43 10.82
CA ARG A 164 -2.48 -1.68 9.69
C ARG A 164 -1.53 -2.51 8.83
N ALA A 165 -0.71 -3.37 9.44
CA ALA A 165 0.19 -4.25 8.72
C ALA A 165 -0.52 -5.44 8.07
N ALA A 166 -1.57 -5.97 8.72
CA ALA A 166 -2.25 -7.19 8.31
C ALA A 166 -3.32 -6.98 7.23
N VAL A 167 -3.99 -5.83 7.20
CA VAL A 167 -5.04 -5.54 6.20
C VAL A 167 -4.55 -5.80 4.76
N PRO A 168 -3.40 -5.26 4.31
CA PRO A 168 -2.90 -5.55 2.96
C PRO A 168 -2.62 -7.04 2.72
N VAL A 169 -2.09 -7.76 3.71
CA VAL A 169 -1.79 -9.19 3.63
C VAL A 169 -3.07 -10.01 3.44
N TRP A 170 -4.09 -9.74 4.26
CA TRP A 170 -5.37 -10.43 4.14
C TRP A 170 -6.09 -10.11 2.83
N MET A 171 -6.00 -8.86 2.33
CA MET A 171 -6.51 -8.50 1.00
C MET A 171 -5.84 -9.32 -0.10
N ASP A 172 -4.52 -9.48 -0.06
CA ASP A 172 -3.76 -10.24 -1.06
C ASP A 172 -4.00 -11.75 -0.97
N LEU A 173 -4.28 -12.28 0.21
CA LEU A 173 -4.66 -13.68 0.45
C LEU A 173 -6.15 -13.98 0.21
N GLY A 174 -6.96 -12.97 -0.14
CA GLY A 174 -8.39 -13.13 -0.33
C GLY A 174 -9.22 -13.31 0.96
N ARG A 175 -8.63 -13.03 2.13
CA ARG A 175 -9.27 -13.08 3.46
C ARG A 175 -10.01 -11.76 3.75
N PHE A 176 -11.04 -11.48 2.95
CA PHE A 176 -11.71 -10.17 2.95
C PHE A 176 -12.47 -9.87 4.23
N ASP A 177 -13.04 -10.87 4.89
CA ASP A 177 -13.82 -10.65 6.11
C ASP A 177 -12.91 -10.11 7.23
N GLU A 178 -11.72 -10.71 7.41
CA GLU A 178 -10.71 -10.24 8.35
C GLU A 178 -10.18 -8.86 7.94
N ALA A 179 -9.78 -8.69 6.67
CA ALA A 179 -9.28 -7.40 6.17
C ALA A 179 -10.28 -6.26 6.42
N LEU A 180 -11.54 -6.45 6.06
CA LEU A 180 -12.56 -5.43 6.16
C LEU A 180 -13.03 -5.20 7.59
N GLY A 181 -13.05 -6.25 8.43
CA GLY A 181 -13.30 -6.11 9.86
C GLY A 181 -12.28 -5.17 10.53
N HIS A 182 -10.99 -5.42 10.28
CA HIS A 182 -9.91 -4.60 10.82
C HIS A 182 -9.84 -3.21 10.18
N ALA A 183 -10.09 -3.07 8.88
CA ALA A 183 -10.14 -1.76 8.21
C ALA A 183 -11.24 -0.86 8.79
N ARG A 184 -12.44 -1.40 9.04
CA ARG A 184 -13.55 -0.65 9.68
C ARG A 184 -13.21 -0.26 11.11
N ALA A 185 -12.59 -1.16 11.88
CA ALA A 185 -12.16 -0.87 13.23
C ALA A 185 -11.13 0.27 13.27
N LEU A 186 -10.13 0.23 12.38
CA LEU A 186 -9.15 1.31 12.22
C LEU A 186 -9.83 2.64 11.89
N ALA A 187 -10.71 2.66 10.88
CA ALA A 187 -11.41 3.88 10.49
C ALA A 187 -12.33 4.42 11.59
N GLY A 188 -12.98 3.56 12.38
CA GLY A 188 -13.88 3.95 13.46
C GLY A 188 -13.19 4.54 14.70
N THR A 189 -11.87 4.38 14.83
CA THR A 189 -11.09 4.96 15.94
C THR A 189 -10.54 6.35 15.66
N VAL A 190 -10.69 6.82 14.42
CA VAL A 190 -10.09 8.08 13.96
C VAL A 190 -11.00 9.25 14.35
N PRO A 191 -10.47 10.30 15.01
CA PRO A 191 -11.24 11.50 15.33
C PRO A 191 -11.86 12.15 14.10
N GLU A 192 -12.99 12.84 14.28
CA GLU A 192 -13.64 13.58 13.20
C GLU A 192 -12.68 14.64 12.63
N GLY A 193 -12.53 14.65 11.30
CA GLY A 193 -11.61 15.55 10.58
C GLY A 193 -10.19 15.03 10.39
N GLU A 194 -9.81 13.92 11.04
CA GLU A 194 -8.54 13.25 10.77
C GLU A 194 -8.67 12.23 9.63
N THR A 195 -7.57 12.01 8.90
CA THR A 195 -7.56 11.05 7.79
C THR A 195 -7.30 9.64 8.33
N PRO A 196 -8.19 8.66 8.06
CA PRO A 196 -7.96 7.29 8.50
C PRO A 196 -6.69 6.66 7.91
N PRO A 197 -6.18 5.57 8.53
CA PRO A 197 -5.03 4.85 7.99
C PRO A 197 -5.22 4.50 6.51
N TYR A 198 -4.19 4.77 5.72
CA TYR A 198 -4.18 4.54 4.27
C TYR A 198 -4.64 3.12 3.91
N GLU A 199 -4.15 2.11 4.63
CA GLU A 199 -4.46 0.70 4.38
C GLU A 199 -5.95 0.40 4.58
N ALA A 200 -6.59 1.07 5.55
CA ALA A 200 -8.02 0.97 5.77
C ALA A 200 -8.81 1.67 4.67
N CYS A 201 -8.38 2.86 4.25
CA CYS A 201 -9.01 3.60 3.15
C CYS A 201 -8.99 2.79 1.84
N GLU A 202 -7.85 2.16 1.50
CA GLU A 202 -7.73 1.30 0.31
C GLU A 202 -8.71 0.12 0.37
N ALA A 203 -8.74 -0.61 1.50
CA ALA A 203 -9.61 -1.76 1.67
C ALA A 203 -11.10 -1.38 1.62
N LEU A 204 -11.50 -0.26 2.23
CA LEU A 204 -12.89 0.21 2.25
C LEU A 204 -13.33 0.77 0.90
N ALA A 205 -12.45 1.47 0.18
CA ALA A 205 -12.71 1.88 -1.21
C ALA A 205 -12.94 0.65 -2.11
N SER A 206 -12.08 -0.36 -1.96
CA SER A 206 -12.21 -1.64 -2.66
C SER A 206 -13.56 -2.30 -2.36
N GLN A 207 -13.96 -2.39 -1.09
CA GLN A 207 -15.25 -2.96 -0.69
C GLN A 207 -16.44 -2.20 -1.29
N ALA A 208 -16.43 -0.87 -1.25
CA ALA A 208 -17.53 -0.06 -1.78
C ALA A 208 -17.72 -0.31 -3.28
N LEU A 209 -16.63 -0.44 -4.03
CA LEU A 209 -16.67 -0.85 -5.44
C LEU A 209 -17.21 -2.28 -5.63
N ASP A 210 -16.92 -3.23 -4.74
CA ASP A 210 -17.47 -4.60 -4.83
C ASP A 210 -18.98 -4.61 -4.65
N GLN A 211 -19.48 -3.67 -3.84
CA GLN A 211 -20.90 -3.50 -3.56
C GLN A 211 -21.62 -2.69 -4.66
N GLY A 212 -20.90 -2.23 -5.69
CA GLY A 212 -21.46 -1.37 -6.73
C GLY A 212 -21.80 0.03 -6.22
N ASP A 213 -21.14 0.49 -5.15
CA ASP A 213 -21.30 1.82 -4.56
C ASP A 213 -20.07 2.72 -4.83
N PRO A 214 -19.96 3.28 -6.05
CA PRO A 214 -18.87 4.20 -6.36
C PRO A 214 -18.96 5.50 -5.55
N ALA A 215 -20.14 5.91 -5.09
CA ALA A 215 -20.31 7.10 -4.26
C ALA A 215 -19.68 6.91 -2.88
N GLY A 216 -19.88 5.74 -2.26
CA GLY A 216 -19.22 5.34 -1.02
C GLY A 216 -17.71 5.15 -1.15
N ALA A 217 -17.20 4.81 -2.33
CA ALA A 217 -15.76 4.65 -2.57
C ALA A 217 -14.99 5.99 -2.59
N GLN A 218 -15.60 7.05 -3.12
CA GLN A 218 -14.95 8.37 -3.29
C GLN A 218 -14.33 8.99 -2.02
N PRO A 219 -15.00 9.03 -0.85
CA PRO A 219 -14.39 9.59 0.35
C PRO A 219 -13.15 8.81 0.80
N TRP A 220 -13.17 7.48 0.70
CA TRP A 220 -12.02 6.63 1.04
C TRP A 220 -10.85 6.83 0.08
N LEU A 221 -11.12 6.94 -1.24
CA LEU A 221 -10.08 7.22 -2.22
C LEU A 221 -9.45 8.59 -2.02
N ARG A 222 -10.25 9.62 -1.70
CA ARG A 222 -9.74 10.95 -1.40
C ARG A 222 -8.84 10.95 -0.17
N ALA A 223 -9.23 10.21 0.87
CA ALA A 223 -8.44 10.00 2.07
C ALA A 223 -7.14 9.24 1.78
N ALA A 224 -7.19 8.17 0.98
CA ALA A 224 -5.99 7.42 0.59
C ALA A 224 -4.99 8.30 -0.21
N LEU A 225 -5.50 9.03 -1.21
CA LEU A 225 -4.70 9.90 -2.10
C LEU A 225 -4.20 11.20 -1.45
N SER A 226 -4.76 11.60 -0.30
CA SER A 226 -4.20 12.71 0.49
C SER A 226 -2.95 12.29 1.25
N VAL A 227 -2.82 11.01 1.59
CA VAL A 227 -1.68 10.45 2.32
C VAL A 227 -0.62 9.93 1.34
N ARG A 228 -1.02 9.12 0.36
CA ARG A 228 -0.12 8.46 -0.59
C ARG A 228 -0.62 8.59 -2.02
N ARG A 229 0.21 9.17 -2.87
CA ARG A 229 -0.05 9.29 -4.33
C ARG A 229 0.82 8.37 -5.17
N ASP A 230 1.70 7.61 -4.51
CA ASP A 230 2.71 6.74 -5.08
C ASP A 230 2.31 5.26 -5.14
N ASP A 231 1.11 4.91 -4.67
CA ASP A 231 0.57 3.55 -4.78
C ASP A 231 -0.35 3.41 -5.99
N GLY A 232 0.08 2.62 -6.97
CA GLY A 232 -0.67 2.38 -8.20
C GLY A 232 -2.01 1.66 -7.97
N ARG A 233 -2.18 0.88 -6.90
CA ARG A 233 -3.42 0.16 -6.63
C ARG A 233 -4.58 1.09 -6.31
N VAL A 234 -4.32 2.15 -5.54
CA VAL A 234 -5.34 3.18 -5.26
C VAL A 234 -5.72 3.96 -6.51
N TRP A 235 -4.77 4.18 -7.44
CA TRP A 235 -5.09 4.75 -8.75
C TRP A 235 -5.93 3.82 -9.62
N VAL A 236 -5.73 2.50 -9.55
CA VAL A 236 -6.66 1.53 -10.18
C VAL A 236 -8.05 1.67 -9.58
N LEU A 237 -8.19 1.69 -8.25
CA LEU A 237 -9.49 1.86 -7.60
C LEU A 237 -10.14 3.19 -7.99
N ALA A 238 -9.39 4.29 -8.04
CA ALA A 238 -9.89 5.58 -8.50
C ALA A 238 -10.39 5.53 -9.95
N GLY A 239 -9.63 4.90 -10.85
CA GLY A 239 -10.04 4.73 -12.24
C GLY A 239 -11.32 3.90 -12.37
N LEU A 240 -11.46 2.85 -11.54
CA LEU A 240 -12.69 2.04 -11.49
C LEU A 240 -13.88 2.80 -10.96
N THR A 241 -13.70 3.61 -9.91
CA THR A 241 -14.75 4.49 -9.39
C THR A 241 -15.20 5.48 -10.45
N SER A 242 -14.26 6.10 -11.19
CA SER A 242 -14.58 7.02 -12.27
C SER A 242 -15.31 6.32 -13.44
N LEU A 243 -14.87 5.13 -13.83
CA LEU A 243 -15.54 4.35 -14.88
C LEU A 243 -16.97 3.95 -14.48
N ALA A 244 -17.19 3.58 -13.21
CA ALA A 244 -18.51 3.21 -12.69
C ALA A 244 -19.52 4.37 -12.69
N ILE A 245 -19.06 5.62 -12.70
CA ILE A 245 -19.91 6.83 -12.81
C ILE A 245 -19.88 7.45 -14.23
N ASP A 246 -19.38 6.70 -15.21
CA ASP A 246 -19.25 7.10 -16.62
C ASP A 246 -18.30 8.30 -16.88
N ASP A 247 -17.48 8.68 -15.88
CA ASP A 247 -16.41 9.67 -16.04
C ASP A 247 -15.16 9.01 -16.64
N THR A 248 -15.26 8.68 -17.93
CA THR A 248 -14.19 7.94 -18.62
C THR A 248 -12.92 8.76 -18.77
N ALA A 249 -13.00 10.10 -18.77
CA ALA A 249 -11.83 10.96 -18.84
C ALA A 249 -10.98 10.84 -17.56
N SER A 250 -11.60 10.95 -16.38
CA SER A 250 -10.91 10.74 -15.11
C SER A 250 -10.45 9.29 -14.94
N ALA A 251 -11.20 8.32 -15.49
CA ALA A 251 -10.80 6.92 -15.46
C ALA A 251 -9.49 6.67 -16.20
N ILE A 252 -9.36 7.21 -17.42
CA ILE A 252 -8.12 7.11 -18.23
C ILE A 252 -6.94 7.75 -17.48
N ASP A 253 -7.09 8.98 -16.98
CA ASP A 253 -6.03 9.68 -16.24
C ASP A 253 -5.57 8.89 -14.99
N ALA A 254 -6.52 8.31 -14.24
CA ALA A 254 -6.20 7.47 -13.11
C ALA A 254 -5.48 6.16 -13.52
N PHE A 255 -5.93 5.49 -14.59
CA PHE A 255 -5.28 4.27 -15.07
C PHE A 255 -3.89 4.53 -15.67
N GLU A 256 -3.68 5.66 -16.34
CA GLU A 256 -2.36 6.08 -16.82
C GLU A 256 -1.38 6.26 -15.65
N ARG A 257 -1.82 6.89 -14.54
CA ARG A 257 -1.03 6.96 -13.31
C ARG A 257 -0.74 5.58 -12.72
N ALA A 258 -1.74 4.70 -12.69
CA ALA A 258 -1.57 3.34 -12.21
C ALA A 258 -0.53 2.55 -13.04
N VAL A 259 -0.54 2.69 -14.37
CA VAL A 259 0.44 2.07 -15.27
C VAL A 259 1.83 2.67 -15.07
N ALA A 260 1.95 3.99 -14.88
CA ALA A 260 3.23 4.64 -14.62
C ALA A 260 3.87 4.14 -13.31
N LEU A 261 3.08 3.88 -12.27
CA LEU A 261 3.54 3.37 -10.99
C LEU A 261 3.76 1.85 -10.98
N MET A 262 3.03 1.12 -11.81
CA MET A 262 3.09 -0.34 -11.89
C MET A 262 3.23 -0.82 -13.35
N PRO A 263 4.38 -0.53 -14.01
CA PRO A 263 4.55 -0.81 -15.44
C PRO A 263 4.45 -2.31 -15.79
N GLY A 264 4.75 -3.20 -14.83
CA GLY A 264 4.62 -4.66 -14.98
C GLY A 264 3.29 -5.25 -14.50
N HIS A 265 2.30 -4.43 -14.12
CA HIS A 265 1.01 -4.94 -13.63
C HIS A 265 0.00 -5.08 -14.77
N ALA A 266 -0.18 -6.32 -15.25
CA ALA A 266 -1.07 -6.63 -16.37
C ALA A 266 -2.52 -6.15 -16.16
N GLY A 267 -3.03 -6.19 -14.92
CA GLY A 267 -4.37 -5.71 -14.59
C GLY A 267 -4.56 -4.19 -14.80
N SER A 268 -3.51 -3.38 -14.60
CA SER A 268 -3.59 -1.93 -14.82
C SER A 268 -3.66 -1.59 -16.30
N HIS A 269 -2.84 -2.27 -17.11
CA HIS A 269 -2.87 -2.17 -18.56
C HIS A 269 -4.20 -2.64 -19.14
N LEU A 270 -4.74 -3.74 -18.61
CA LEU A 270 -6.07 -4.23 -18.96
C LEU A 270 -7.15 -3.17 -18.70
N ALA A 271 -7.17 -2.59 -17.50
CA ALA A 271 -8.16 -1.57 -17.13
C ALA A 271 -8.05 -0.31 -18.03
N LEU A 272 -6.83 0.15 -18.31
CA LEU A 272 -6.58 1.25 -19.24
C LEU A 272 -7.09 0.94 -20.65
N GLY A 273 -6.80 -0.26 -21.16
CA GLY A 273 -7.24 -0.68 -22.49
C GLY A 273 -8.77 -0.72 -22.61
N TRP A 274 -9.47 -1.18 -21.58
CA TRP A 274 -10.93 -1.14 -21.54
C TRP A 274 -11.49 0.28 -21.50
N ALA A 275 -10.85 1.20 -20.78
CA ALA A 275 -11.24 2.61 -20.78
C ALA A 275 -11.05 3.28 -22.16
N PHE A 276 -9.96 2.96 -22.87
CA PHE A 276 -9.78 3.39 -24.25
C PHE A 276 -10.80 2.76 -25.21
N LEU A 277 -11.12 1.48 -25.04
CA LEU A 277 -12.11 0.80 -25.87
C LEU A 277 -13.51 1.41 -25.69
N ALA A 278 -13.90 1.75 -24.46
CA ALA A 278 -15.16 2.42 -24.16
C ALA A 278 -15.29 3.79 -24.84
N THR A 279 -14.16 4.46 -25.10
CA THR A 279 -14.09 5.75 -25.83
C THR A 279 -13.78 5.61 -27.32
N GLN A 280 -13.85 4.39 -27.89
CA GLN A 280 -13.54 4.09 -29.29
C GLN A 280 -12.10 4.44 -29.71
N ARG A 281 -11.18 4.59 -28.75
CA ARG A 281 -9.74 4.80 -28.97
C ARG A 281 -9.06 3.45 -29.22
N LEU A 282 -9.44 2.82 -30.35
CA LEU A 282 -9.07 1.43 -30.67
C LEU A 282 -7.54 1.18 -30.75
N PRO A 283 -6.72 2.08 -31.35
CA PRO A 283 -5.27 1.89 -31.38
C PRO A 283 -4.65 1.88 -29.97
N GLU A 284 -5.05 2.83 -29.11
CA GLU A 284 -4.56 2.92 -27.75
C GLU A 284 -5.03 1.74 -26.88
N ALA A 285 -6.28 1.28 -27.06
CA ALA A 285 -6.79 0.08 -26.41
C ALA A 285 -5.93 -1.16 -26.77
N GLY A 286 -5.60 -1.32 -28.06
CA GLY A 286 -4.76 -2.42 -28.53
C GLY A 286 -3.36 -2.37 -27.94
N ALA A 287 -2.74 -1.19 -27.89
CA ALA A 287 -1.43 -1.00 -27.27
C ALA A 287 -1.44 -1.35 -25.78
N ALA A 288 -2.44 -0.89 -25.04
CA ALA A 288 -2.59 -1.19 -23.62
C ALA A 288 -2.82 -2.69 -23.37
N PHE A 289 -3.72 -3.34 -24.12
CA PHE A 289 -3.93 -4.78 -23.98
C PHE A 289 -2.69 -5.61 -24.33
N ALA A 290 -1.93 -5.21 -25.36
CA ALA A 290 -0.67 -5.85 -25.71
C ALA A 290 0.37 -5.70 -24.59
N ALA A 291 0.54 -4.50 -24.03
CA ALA A 291 1.42 -4.28 -22.88
C ALA A 291 1.01 -5.12 -21.67
N GLY A 292 -0.30 -5.28 -21.42
CA GLY A 292 -0.80 -6.17 -20.38
C GLY A 292 -0.48 -7.65 -20.64
N ALA A 293 -0.59 -8.11 -21.89
CA ALA A 293 -0.23 -9.46 -22.29
C ALA A 293 1.27 -9.74 -22.24
N ASP A 294 2.11 -8.72 -22.49
CA ASP A 294 3.56 -8.81 -22.34
C ASP A 294 3.99 -8.84 -20.87
N ALA A 295 3.30 -8.06 -20.02
CA ALA A 295 3.54 -8.01 -18.58
C ALA A 295 3.20 -9.34 -17.89
N ASP A 296 2.09 -9.98 -18.26
CA ASP A 296 1.76 -11.34 -17.82
C ASP A 296 1.17 -12.16 -18.98
N PRO A 297 2.00 -12.98 -19.64
CA PRO A 297 1.55 -13.85 -20.73
C PRO A 297 0.54 -14.92 -20.32
N SER A 298 0.41 -15.21 -19.02
CA SER A 298 -0.51 -16.21 -18.47
C SER A 298 -1.87 -15.62 -18.07
N PHE A 299 -2.01 -14.29 -18.07
CA PHE A 299 -3.26 -13.65 -17.69
C PHE A 299 -4.30 -13.75 -18.81
N ALA A 300 -5.28 -14.64 -18.65
CA ALA A 300 -6.26 -14.96 -19.69
C ALA A 300 -7.04 -13.74 -20.22
N GLU A 301 -7.38 -12.79 -19.34
CA GLU A 301 -8.19 -11.61 -19.67
C GLU A 301 -7.51 -10.67 -20.68
N THR A 302 -6.18 -10.59 -20.72
CA THR A 302 -5.47 -9.74 -21.70
C THR A 302 -5.60 -10.31 -23.12
N HIS A 303 -5.40 -11.63 -23.27
CA HIS A 303 -5.63 -12.30 -24.56
C HIS A 303 -7.10 -12.25 -24.98
N GLY A 304 -8.02 -12.43 -24.03
CA GLY A 304 -9.46 -12.28 -24.29
C GLY A 304 -9.82 -10.86 -24.75
N SER A 305 -9.23 -9.83 -24.15
CA SER A 305 -9.48 -8.43 -24.51
C SER A 305 -8.88 -8.05 -25.87
N LEU A 306 -7.71 -8.59 -26.22
CA LEU A 306 -7.20 -8.51 -27.59
C LEU A 306 -8.14 -9.19 -28.58
N ALA A 307 -8.76 -10.32 -28.20
CA ALA A 307 -9.73 -11.01 -29.05
C ALA A 307 -10.99 -10.18 -29.30
N VAL A 308 -11.48 -9.49 -28.28
CA VAL A 308 -12.59 -8.54 -28.38
C VAL A 308 -12.26 -7.45 -29.41
N LEU A 309 -11.08 -6.82 -29.28
CA LEU A 309 -10.66 -5.78 -30.19
C LEU A 309 -10.53 -6.29 -31.63
N ALA A 310 -9.96 -7.49 -31.82
CA ALA A 310 -9.88 -8.13 -33.13
C ALA A 310 -11.27 -8.44 -33.72
N ALA A 311 -12.22 -8.91 -32.91
CA ALA A 311 -13.59 -9.18 -33.34
C ALA A 311 -14.31 -7.89 -33.77
N MET A 312 -14.20 -6.82 -33.00
CA MET A 312 -14.77 -5.50 -33.33
C MET A 312 -14.22 -4.92 -34.64
N GLN A 313 -12.98 -5.26 -34.99
CA GLN A 313 -12.33 -4.83 -36.23
C GLN A 313 -12.55 -5.80 -37.41
N GLY A 314 -13.38 -6.84 -37.23
CA GLY A 314 -13.64 -7.86 -38.27
C GLY A 314 -12.47 -8.81 -38.54
N ARG A 315 -11.43 -8.82 -37.69
CA ARG A 315 -10.27 -9.71 -37.79
C ARG A 315 -10.60 -11.09 -37.19
N THR A 316 -11.57 -11.78 -37.79
CA THR A 316 -12.17 -13.01 -37.25
C THR A 316 -11.17 -14.14 -36.97
N ALA A 317 -10.21 -14.36 -37.87
CA ALA A 317 -9.23 -15.44 -37.70
C ALA A 317 -8.33 -15.22 -36.47
N GLU A 318 -7.86 -13.98 -36.29
CA GLU A 318 -7.05 -13.57 -35.14
C GLU A 318 -7.85 -13.64 -33.84
N ALA A 319 -9.08 -13.13 -33.83
CA ALA A 319 -9.97 -13.23 -32.68
C ALA A 319 -10.17 -14.68 -32.23
N ARG A 320 -10.38 -15.63 -33.16
CA ARG A 320 -10.53 -17.06 -32.83
C ARG A 320 -9.27 -17.69 -32.24
N GLU A 321 -8.07 -17.24 -32.65
CA GLU A 321 -6.82 -17.71 -32.04
C GLU A 321 -6.67 -17.18 -30.60
N LEU A 322 -6.91 -15.87 -30.41
CA LEU A 322 -6.82 -15.22 -29.10
C LEU A 322 -7.86 -15.77 -28.12
N ILE A 323 -9.09 -16.05 -28.57
CA ILE A 323 -10.12 -16.75 -27.77
C ILE A 323 -9.60 -18.12 -27.31
N ARG A 324 -9.04 -18.92 -28.23
CA ARG A 324 -8.50 -20.24 -27.89
C ARG A 324 -7.36 -20.15 -26.88
N LYS A 325 -6.48 -19.16 -27.02
CA LYS A 325 -5.40 -18.91 -26.05
C LYS A 325 -5.94 -18.53 -24.68
N ALA A 326 -6.85 -17.56 -24.62
CA ALA A 326 -7.47 -17.13 -23.37
C ALA A 326 -8.20 -18.30 -22.67
N GLN A 327 -8.98 -19.10 -23.41
CA GLN A 327 -9.72 -20.25 -22.87
C GLN A 327 -8.83 -21.42 -22.42
N ARG A 328 -7.61 -21.54 -22.96
CA ARG A 328 -6.62 -22.50 -22.46
C ARG A 328 -6.06 -22.08 -21.11
N LEU A 329 -5.91 -20.78 -20.88
CA LEU A 329 -5.43 -20.20 -19.62
C LEU A 329 -6.54 -20.18 -18.56
N ASP A 330 -7.72 -19.65 -18.93
CA ASP A 330 -8.94 -19.69 -18.13
C ASP A 330 -10.17 -19.88 -19.03
N ARG A 331 -10.84 -21.02 -18.86
CA ARG A 331 -12.08 -21.35 -19.58
C ARG A 331 -13.22 -20.37 -19.30
N GLN A 332 -13.17 -19.65 -18.18
CA GLN A 332 -14.19 -18.70 -17.75
C GLN A 332 -13.85 -17.24 -18.07
N SER A 333 -12.80 -16.99 -18.87
CA SER A 333 -12.42 -15.63 -19.25
C SER A 333 -13.61 -14.87 -19.84
N ALA A 334 -13.99 -13.78 -19.16
CA ALA A 334 -15.16 -12.97 -19.52
C ALA A 334 -14.95 -12.31 -20.88
N SER A 335 -13.75 -11.77 -21.12
CA SER A 335 -13.41 -11.14 -22.39
C SER A 335 -13.41 -12.14 -23.55
N ALA A 336 -12.90 -13.36 -23.36
CA ALA A 336 -12.90 -14.39 -24.39
C ALA A 336 -14.31 -14.87 -24.75
N LEU A 337 -15.16 -15.07 -23.74
CA LEU A 337 -16.57 -15.43 -23.95
C LEU A 337 -17.32 -14.34 -24.70
N TRP A 338 -17.05 -13.07 -24.41
CA TRP A 338 -17.68 -11.98 -25.14
C TRP A 338 -17.17 -11.83 -26.57
N ALA A 339 -15.85 -11.98 -26.78
CA ALA A 339 -15.29 -11.98 -28.13
C ALA A 339 -15.94 -13.06 -29.01
N ALA A 340 -16.19 -14.25 -28.46
CA ALA A 340 -16.92 -15.31 -29.16
C ALA A 340 -18.35 -14.87 -29.51
N HIS A 341 -19.08 -14.27 -28.56
CA HIS A 341 -20.42 -13.74 -28.82
C HIS A 341 -20.44 -12.65 -29.91
N LEU A 342 -19.45 -11.75 -29.94
CA LEU A 342 -19.31 -10.75 -31.00
C LEU A 342 -19.11 -11.38 -32.38
N LEU A 343 -18.33 -12.46 -32.48
CA LEU A 343 -18.16 -13.19 -33.74
C LEU A 343 -19.45 -13.88 -34.22
N ASP A 344 -20.37 -14.19 -33.30
CA ASP A 344 -21.67 -14.81 -33.59
C ASP A 344 -22.77 -13.76 -33.86
N GLY A 345 -22.41 -12.49 -34.05
CA GLY A 345 -23.35 -11.39 -34.34
C GLY A 345 -23.85 -10.64 -33.10
N GLY A 346 -23.14 -10.76 -31.97
CA GLY A 346 -23.42 -10.03 -30.74
C GLY A 346 -23.25 -8.51 -30.88
N ASP A 347 -23.94 -7.77 -30.00
CA ASP A 347 -23.98 -6.30 -30.04
C ASP A 347 -22.75 -5.65 -29.36
N VAL A 348 -22.07 -4.78 -30.10
CA VAL A 348 -20.90 -4.01 -29.68
C VAL A 348 -21.29 -2.86 -28.73
N SER A 349 -22.57 -2.45 -28.67
CA SER A 349 -23.02 -1.35 -27.78
C SER A 349 -22.80 -1.63 -26.29
N GLN A 350 -22.46 -2.86 -25.91
CA GLN A 350 -22.29 -3.29 -24.52
C GLN A 350 -20.83 -3.20 -24.01
N VAL A 351 -19.89 -2.62 -24.77
CA VAL A 351 -18.47 -2.48 -24.36
C VAL A 351 -18.33 -1.95 -22.95
N SER A 352 -18.99 -0.85 -22.59
CA SER A 352 -18.83 -0.22 -21.26
C SER A 352 -19.34 -1.11 -20.12
N ARG A 353 -20.44 -1.83 -20.35
CA ARG A 353 -20.97 -2.80 -19.37
C ARG A 353 -20.03 -4.01 -19.22
N LEU A 354 -19.43 -4.47 -20.30
CA LEU A 354 -18.43 -5.52 -20.19
C LEU A 354 -17.16 -5.01 -19.51
N ALA A 355 -16.66 -3.82 -19.83
CA ALA A 355 -15.49 -3.23 -19.18
C ALA A 355 -15.64 -3.27 -17.66
N ALA A 356 -16.77 -2.82 -17.14
CA ALA A 356 -17.08 -2.90 -15.71
C ALA A 356 -17.09 -4.35 -15.19
N ARG A 357 -17.62 -5.31 -15.95
CA ARG A 357 -17.70 -6.73 -15.57
C ARG A 357 -16.35 -7.45 -15.64
N VAL A 358 -15.53 -7.18 -16.65
CA VAL A 358 -14.19 -7.76 -16.83
C VAL A 358 -13.28 -7.25 -15.74
N ILE A 359 -13.28 -5.94 -15.51
CA ILE A 359 -12.41 -5.39 -14.48
C ILE A 359 -12.91 -5.77 -13.08
N GLY A 360 -14.24 -5.84 -12.87
CA GLY A 360 -14.83 -6.38 -11.64
C GLY A 360 -14.52 -7.86 -11.40
N ARG A 361 -14.55 -8.71 -12.44
CA ARG A 361 -14.26 -10.15 -12.33
C ARG A 361 -12.77 -10.49 -12.21
N ALA A 362 -11.90 -9.73 -12.88
CA ALA A 362 -10.46 -9.86 -12.68
C ALA A 362 -10.09 -9.62 -11.20
N ARG A 363 -10.89 -8.82 -10.50
CA ARG A 363 -10.79 -8.63 -9.05
C ARG A 363 -11.34 -9.80 -8.24
N THR A 364 -12.45 -10.41 -8.67
CA THR A 364 -13.05 -11.57 -7.99
C THR A 364 -12.32 -12.91 -8.23
N GLN A 365 -11.62 -13.10 -9.34
CA GLN A 365 -10.84 -14.33 -9.59
C GLN A 365 -9.58 -14.43 -8.70
N ARG A 366 -9.07 -13.31 -8.17
CA ARG A 366 -8.11 -13.34 -7.04
C ARG A 366 -8.75 -13.78 -5.72
N GLN A 367 -10.08 -13.74 -5.60
CA GLN A 367 -10.84 -14.17 -4.41
C GLN A 367 -11.07 -15.69 -4.37
N SER A 368 -10.89 -16.38 -5.50
CA SER A 368 -11.23 -17.82 -5.65
C SER A 368 -10.02 -18.72 -5.90
N THR A 369 -8.80 -18.19 -5.89
CA THR A 369 -7.56 -18.95 -6.16
C THR A 369 -6.74 -19.23 -4.90
N SER A 370 -7.37 -19.25 -3.71
CA SER A 370 -6.81 -19.97 -2.56
C SER A 370 -6.83 -21.48 -2.86
N PRO A 371 -5.70 -22.19 -2.74
CA PRO A 371 -5.72 -23.64 -2.83
C PRO A 371 -6.53 -24.18 -1.67
N ASP A 372 -7.53 -24.98 -2.01
CA ASP A 372 -8.38 -25.74 -1.11
C ASP A 372 -7.49 -26.62 -0.20
N SER A 373 -7.12 -26.12 0.99
CA SER A 373 -6.41 -26.90 2.02
C SER A 373 -7.44 -27.78 2.74
N SER A 374 -8.04 -28.71 2.00
CA SER A 374 -9.01 -29.66 2.53
C SER A 374 -8.83 -31.08 1.95
N SER A 375 -7.62 -31.64 2.06
CA SER A 375 -7.44 -33.10 2.17
C SER A 375 -6.04 -33.42 2.70
N GLY A 376 -5.80 -34.34 3.62
CA GLY A 376 -6.69 -35.27 4.28
C GLY A 376 -6.18 -35.58 5.68
N ARG A 377 -7.13 -35.61 6.62
CA ARG A 377 -7.05 -36.56 7.74
C ARG A 377 -6.95 -37.95 7.13
N ASN A 378 -5.97 -38.74 7.54
CA ASN A 378 -6.15 -40.18 7.58
C ASN A 378 -5.94 -40.65 9.01
N PRO A 379 -6.92 -41.36 9.60
CA PRO A 379 -6.76 -42.06 10.86
C PRO A 379 -6.10 -43.41 10.58
N SER A 380 -5.09 -43.76 11.36
CA SER A 380 -4.74 -45.13 11.78
C SER A 380 -3.79 -45.02 12.96
#